data_AF-A0A0F4IRU8-F1
#
_entry.id   AF-A0A0F4IRU8-F1
#
_cell.length_a   1.000
_cell.length_b   1.000
_cell.length_c   1.000
_cell.angle_alpha   90.00
_cell.angle_beta   90.00
_cell.angle_gamma   90.00
#
_symmetry.space_group_name_H-M   'P 1'
#
loop_
_entity.id
_entity.type
_entity.pdbx_description
1 polymer ?
#
loop_
_entity_poly.entity_id
_entity_poly.type
_entity_poly.pdbx_seq_one_letter_code
_entity_poly.pdbx_strand_id
1 'polypeptide(L)'
;MSLAALLVLADGRFPAGGHAHSGGAEAACKAGRIHDAASLAQFCRGRLHTAGLTAAALAASAALGLDPAELDAAADARTPSPALRAAARRLGRQLLRAARATWPAAELDALAAAFPRGAHQPVVLGLAARAAGLGALD
;
A
#
# COMPACT_ATOMS: atom_id res chain seq x y z
N MET A 1 11.87 18.38 4.42
CA MET A 1 10.51 18.61 3.91
C MET A 1 9.62 17.40 4.18
N SER A 2 9.51 16.90 5.41
CA SER A 2 8.86 15.59 5.67
C SER A 2 7.36 15.69 5.95
N LEU A 3 6.92 16.57 6.86
CA LEU A 3 5.52 16.56 7.30
C LEU A 3 4.50 16.84 6.18
N ALA A 4 4.77 17.81 5.31
CA ALA A 4 3.86 18.11 4.19
C ALA A 4 3.76 16.92 3.21
N ALA A 5 4.87 16.25 2.91
CA ALA A 5 4.90 15.07 2.05
C ALA A 5 4.13 13.90 2.68
N LEU A 6 4.32 13.68 3.99
CA LEU A 6 3.58 12.68 4.75
C LEU A 6 2.07 12.95 4.72
N LEU A 7 1.66 14.21 4.95
CA LEU A 7 0.25 14.60 4.90
C LEU A 7 -0.35 14.41 3.50
N VAL A 8 0.41 14.69 2.43
CA VAL A 8 -0.05 14.43 1.05
C VAL A 8 -0.22 12.93 0.79
N LEU A 9 0.72 12.09 1.21
CA LEU A 9 0.61 10.63 1.04
C LEU A 9 -0.53 10.02 1.86
N ALA A 10 -0.80 10.57 3.05
CA ALA A 10 -1.90 10.14 3.92
C ALA A 10 -3.27 10.69 3.51
N ASP A 11 -3.32 11.69 2.61
CA ASP A 11 -4.57 12.31 2.18
C ASP A 11 -5.41 11.34 1.33
N GLY A 12 -6.64 11.09 1.75
CA GLY A 12 -7.59 10.24 1.00
C GLY A 12 -7.93 10.77 -0.40
N ARG A 13 -7.62 12.04 -0.70
CA ARG A 13 -7.78 12.68 -2.01
C ARG A 13 -6.57 12.47 -2.92
N PHE A 14 -5.45 11.95 -2.41
CA PHE A 14 -4.31 11.61 -3.25
C PHE A 14 -4.74 10.57 -4.30
N PRO A 15 -4.46 10.77 -5.61
CA PRO A 15 -5.11 10.01 -6.70
C PRO A 15 -4.54 8.59 -6.91
N ALA A 16 -4.39 7.85 -5.81
CA ALA A 16 -3.90 6.48 -5.71
C ALA A 16 -5.02 5.42 -5.67
N GLY A 17 -6.29 5.82 -5.66
CA GLY A 17 -7.44 4.91 -5.75
C GLY A 17 -7.74 4.08 -4.51
N GLY A 18 -7.15 4.42 -3.35
CA GLY A 18 -7.27 3.66 -2.10
C GLY A 18 -8.69 3.58 -1.54
N HIS A 19 -9.52 4.61 -1.75
CA HIS A 19 -10.90 4.66 -1.25
C HIS A 19 -11.86 3.65 -1.93
N ALA A 20 -11.47 3.06 -3.06
CA ALA A 20 -12.31 2.14 -3.82
C ALA A 20 -12.16 0.67 -3.39
N HIS A 21 -11.45 0.38 -2.29
CA HIS A 21 -11.19 -0.99 -1.84
C HIS A 21 -11.52 -1.18 -0.35
N SER A 22 -12.54 -1.99 -0.04
CA SER A 22 -13.02 -2.22 1.32
C SER A 22 -12.06 -3.03 2.21
N GLY A 23 -11.13 -3.76 1.60
CA GLY A 23 -10.15 -4.60 2.32
C GLY A 23 -10.84 -5.65 3.20
N GLY A 24 -11.93 -6.22 2.71
CA GLY A 24 -12.69 -7.28 3.37
C GLY A 24 -13.82 -6.79 4.28
N ALA A 25 -13.94 -5.48 4.52
CA ALA A 25 -15.00 -4.93 5.36
C ALA A 25 -16.40 -5.24 4.80
N GLU A 26 -16.62 -5.10 3.49
CA GLU A 26 -17.91 -5.42 2.85
C GLU A 26 -18.32 -6.88 3.06
N ALA A 27 -17.37 -7.81 2.90
CA ALA A 27 -17.62 -9.23 3.13
C ALA A 27 -17.91 -9.53 4.61
N ALA A 28 -17.24 -8.83 5.54
CA ALA A 28 -17.49 -8.95 6.96
C ALA A 28 -18.87 -8.38 7.37
N CYS A 29 -19.33 -7.28 6.75
CA CYS A 29 -20.69 -6.77 6.90
C CYS A 29 -21.71 -7.79 6.39
N LYS A 30 -21.51 -8.33 5.17
CA LYS A 30 -22.41 -9.33 4.58
C LYS A 30 -22.50 -10.60 5.44
N ALA A 31 -21.44 -10.95 6.15
CA ALA A 31 -21.39 -12.07 7.08
C ALA A 31 -21.91 -11.75 8.50
N GLY A 32 -22.44 -10.54 8.75
CA GLY A 32 -22.94 -10.11 10.06
C GLY A 32 -21.85 -9.85 11.11
N ARG A 33 -20.57 -9.93 10.74
CA ARG A 33 -19.44 -9.75 11.67
C ARG A 33 -19.15 -8.28 11.98
N ILE A 34 -19.51 -7.38 11.06
CA ILE A 34 -19.51 -5.94 11.27
C ILE A 34 -20.96 -5.47 11.15
N HIS A 35 -21.51 -4.90 12.21
CA HIS A 35 -22.89 -4.42 12.26
C HIS A 35 -23.05 -3.10 13.02
N ASP A 36 -21.98 -2.59 13.60
CA ASP A 36 -21.93 -1.32 14.31
C ASP A 36 -20.49 -0.75 14.34
N ALA A 37 -20.31 0.40 14.98
CA ALA A 37 -19.00 1.03 15.09
C ALA A 37 -18.02 0.22 15.95
N ALA A 38 -18.51 -0.49 16.97
CA ALA A 38 -17.67 -1.27 17.88
C ALA A 38 -17.07 -2.50 17.18
N SER A 39 -17.89 -3.23 16.42
CA SER A 39 -17.47 -4.37 15.59
C SER A 39 -16.58 -3.95 14.43
N LEU A 40 -16.80 -2.78 13.82
CA LEU A 40 -15.87 -2.20 12.84
C LEU A 40 -14.51 -1.89 13.47
N ALA A 41 -14.48 -1.28 14.67
CA ALA A 41 -13.23 -1.00 15.37
C ALA A 41 -12.45 -2.28 15.70
N GLN A 42 -13.14 -3.35 16.12
CA GLN A 42 -12.54 -4.66 16.34
C GLN A 42 -11.97 -5.26 15.04
N PHE A 43 -12.72 -5.19 13.94
CA PHE A 43 -12.25 -5.61 12.63
C PHE A 43 -10.97 -4.87 12.21
N CYS A 44 -10.96 -3.54 12.34
CA CYS A 44 -9.80 -2.70 12.01
C CYS A 44 -8.58 -3.07 12.86
N ARG A 45 -8.74 -3.25 14.18
CA ARG A 45 -7.65 -3.71 15.07
C ARG A 45 -7.11 -5.08 14.63
N GLY A 46 -7.99 -6.04 14.36
CA GLY A 46 -7.59 -7.36 13.88
C GLY A 46 -6.81 -7.30 12.56
N ARG A 47 -7.22 -6.43 11.64
CA ARG A 47 -6.45 -6.20 10.41
C ARG A 47 -5.09 -5.56 10.66
N LEU A 48 -5.00 -4.57 11.56
CA LEU A 48 -3.73 -3.91 11.89
C LEU A 48 -2.69 -4.92 12.37
N HIS A 49 -3.07 -5.90 13.18
CA HIS A 49 -2.17 -6.95 13.67
C HIS A 49 -1.83 -8.05 12.64
N THR A 50 -2.46 -8.06 11.47
CA THR A 50 -2.29 -9.13 10.47
C THR A 50 -1.80 -8.58 9.13
N ALA A 51 -2.73 -8.28 8.21
CA ALA A 51 -2.42 -7.76 6.89
C ALA A 51 -1.81 -6.35 6.98
N GLY A 52 -2.24 -5.53 7.94
CA GLY A 52 -1.72 -4.20 8.19
C GLY A 52 -0.25 -4.23 8.60
N LEU A 53 0.11 -5.05 9.59
CA LEU A 53 1.49 -5.23 10.04
C LEU A 53 2.40 -5.71 8.89
N THR A 54 1.94 -6.66 8.10
CA THR A 54 2.69 -7.17 6.94
C THR A 54 2.91 -6.08 5.89
N ALA A 55 1.86 -5.31 5.55
CA ALA A 55 1.97 -4.21 4.61
C ALA A 55 2.91 -3.10 5.13
N ALA A 56 2.83 -2.77 6.43
CA ALA A 56 3.70 -1.79 7.06
C ALA A 56 5.17 -2.24 7.01
N ALA A 57 5.46 -3.52 7.31
CA ALA A 57 6.82 -4.07 7.23
C ALA A 57 7.39 -4.00 5.81
N LEU A 58 6.58 -4.32 4.79
CA LEU A 58 6.98 -4.22 3.38
C LEU A 58 7.24 -2.76 2.96
N ALA A 59 6.37 -1.84 3.35
CA ALA A 59 6.53 -0.41 3.05
C ALA A 59 7.76 0.19 3.75
N ALA A 60 7.96 -0.13 5.03
CA ALA A 60 9.15 0.28 5.78
C ALA A 60 10.44 -0.26 5.14
N SER A 61 10.45 -1.54 4.75
CA SER A 61 11.59 -2.18 4.06
C SER A 61 11.90 -1.49 2.72
N ALA A 62 10.87 -1.19 1.94
CA ALA A 62 10.98 -0.45 0.69
C ALA A 62 11.52 0.97 0.93
N ALA A 63 11.05 1.67 1.97
CA ALA A 63 11.54 3.00 2.32
C ALA A 63 13.04 2.98 2.74
N LEU A 64 13.47 1.91 3.42
CA LEU A 64 14.88 1.68 3.77
C LEU A 64 15.76 1.34 2.55
N GLY A 65 15.17 1.03 1.39
CA GLY A 65 15.89 0.78 0.14
C GLY A 65 16.24 -0.69 -0.11
N LEU A 66 15.50 -1.62 0.49
CA LEU A 66 15.59 -3.04 0.10
C LEU A 66 15.07 -3.24 -1.33
N ASP A 67 15.50 -4.33 -1.97
CA ASP A 67 15.14 -4.63 -3.37
C ASP A 67 13.61 -4.74 -3.54
N PRO A 68 12.99 -3.85 -4.34
CA PRO A 68 11.55 -3.91 -4.59
C PRO A 68 11.07 -5.23 -5.17
N ALA A 69 11.90 -5.95 -5.93
CA ALA A 69 11.52 -7.22 -6.55
C ALA A 69 11.40 -8.35 -5.51
N GLU A 70 12.34 -8.42 -4.57
CA GLU A 70 12.26 -9.35 -3.44
C GLU A 70 11.06 -9.04 -2.55
N LEU A 71 10.80 -7.75 -2.28
CA LEU A 71 9.65 -7.32 -1.49
C LEU A 71 8.31 -7.62 -2.19
N ASP A 72 8.23 -7.45 -3.52
CA ASP A 72 7.04 -7.81 -4.31
C ASP A 72 6.77 -9.31 -4.25
N ALA A 73 7.81 -10.14 -4.42
CA ALA A 73 7.69 -11.60 -4.29
C ALA A 73 7.26 -12.02 -2.87
N ALA A 74 7.82 -11.36 -1.84
CA ALA A 74 7.45 -11.57 -0.44
C ALA A 74 5.98 -11.18 -0.17
N ALA A 75 5.47 -10.13 -0.82
CA ALA A 75 4.07 -9.71 -0.75
C ALA A 75 3.13 -10.70 -1.47
N ASP A 76 3.56 -11.22 -2.63
CA ASP A 76 2.83 -12.23 -3.41
C ASP A 76 2.64 -13.52 -2.61
N ALA A 77 3.73 -14.03 -2.01
CA ALA A 77 3.73 -15.24 -1.17
C ALA A 77 2.82 -15.11 0.07
N ARG A 78 2.70 -13.90 0.64
CA ARG A 78 1.85 -13.61 1.80
C ARG A 78 0.41 -13.26 1.44
N THR A 79 0.07 -13.26 0.15
CA THR A 79 -1.28 -12.96 -0.34
C THR A 79 -1.84 -14.16 -1.11
N PRO A 80 -2.39 -15.19 -0.43
CA PRO A 80 -2.84 -16.43 -1.09
C PRO A 80 -3.94 -16.21 -2.14
N SER A 81 -4.83 -15.25 -1.91
CA SER A 81 -5.96 -14.97 -2.81
C SER A 81 -5.51 -14.28 -4.11
N PRO A 82 -5.71 -14.90 -5.30
CA PRO A 82 -5.38 -14.28 -6.57
C PRO A 82 -6.10 -12.95 -6.81
N ALA A 83 -7.37 -12.85 -6.36
CA ALA A 83 -8.15 -11.62 -6.46
C ALA A 83 -7.54 -10.48 -5.63
N LEU A 84 -7.05 -10.78 -4.42
CA LEU A 84 -6.37 -9.79 -3.58
C LEU A 84 -5.02 -9.38 -4.18
N ARG A 85 -4.27 -10.30 -4.80
CA ARG A 85 -3.04 -9.96 -5.53
C ARG A 85 -3.31 -9.00 -6.69
N ALA A 86 -4.31 -9.31 -7.52
CA ALA A 86 -4.71 -8.45 -8.63
C ALA A 86 -5.15 -7.05 -8.15
N ALA A 87 -5.91 -6.97 -7.06
CA ALA A 87 -6.31 -5.71 -6.45
C ALA A 87 -5.10 -4.91 -5.91
N ALA A 88 -4.21 -5.56 -5.17
CA ALA A 88 -3.00 -4.93 -4.63
C ALA A 88 -2.10 -4.36 -5.73
N ARG A 89 -1.93 -5.08 -6.83
CA ARG A 89 -1.16 -4.61 -8.00
C ARG A 89 -1.86 -3.45 -8.72
N ARG A 90 -3.19 -3.47 -8.82
CA ARG A 90 -3.95 -2.34 -9.39
C ARG A 90 -3.76 -1.07 -8.58
N LEU A 91 -3.90 -1.16 -7.26
CA LEU A 91 -3.66 -0.05 -6.34
C LEU A 91 -2.21 0.43 -6.41
N GLY A 92 -1.25 -0.49 -6.50
CA GLY A 92 0.16 -0.16 -6.67
C GLY A 92 0.44 0.63 -7.96
N ARG A 93 -0.14 0.23 -9.11
CA ARG A 93 -0.03 1.02 -10.35
C ARG A 93 -0.61 2.43 -10.21
N GLN A 94 -1.77 2.54 -9.58
CA GLN A 94 -2.44 3.84 -9.38
C GLN A 94 -1.60 4.76 -8.50
N LEU A 95 -1.08 4.22 -7.39
CA LEU A 95 -0.16 4.92 -6.50
C LEU A 95 1.13 5.32 -7.22
N LEU A 96 1.76 4.41 -7.96
CA LEU A 96 3.01 4.66 -8.68
C LEU A 96 2.87 5.79 -9.70
N ARG A 97 1.76 5.81 -10.43
CA ARG A 97 1.46 6.89 -11.39
C ARG A 97 1.37 8.24 -10.70
N ALA A 98 0.66 8.32 -9.57
CA ALA A 98 0.55 9.56 -8.80
C ALA A 98 1.91 9.98 -8.23
N ALA A 99 2.63 9.05 -7.60
CA ALA A 99 3.93 9.30 -7.00
C ALA A 99 4.96 9.80 -8.02
N ARG A 100 5.04 9.21 -9.22
CA ARG A 100 5.96 9.67 -10.28
C ARG A 100 5.70 11.10 -10.74
N ALA A 101 4.44 11.52 -10.74
CA ALA A 101 4.08 12.89 -11.10
C ALA A 101 4.36 13.89 -9.97
N THR A 102 4.26 13.46 -8.70
CA THR A 102 4.46 14.31 -7.53
C THR A 102 5.94 14.41 -7.10
N TRP A 103 6.67 13.30 -7.13
CA TRP A 103 8.07 13.18 -6.74
C TRP A 103 8.85 12.42 -7.80
N PRO A 104 9.34 13.12 -8.85
CA PRO A 104 10.13 12.48 -9.89
C PRO A 104 11.40 11.83 -9.31
N ALA A 105 11.53 10.51 -9.46
CA ALA A 105 12.66 9.75 -8.94
C ALA A 105 12.94 8.53 -9.85
N ALA A 106 14.22 8.29 -10.15
CA ALA A 106 14.65 7.21 -11.05
C ALA A 106 14.22 5.82 -10.56
N GLU A 107 14.16 5.61 -9.24
CA GLU A 107 13.70 4.35 -8.64
C GLU A 107 12.22 4.05 -8.91
N LEU A 108 11.37 5.09 -9.01
CA LEU A 108 9.96 4.92 -9.38
C LEU A 108 9.80 4.59 -10.87
N ASP A 109 10.63 5.18 -11.73
CA ASP A 109 10.66 4.84 -13.16
C ASP A 109 11.16 3.41 -13.38
N ALA A 110 12.21 3.00 -12.67
CA ALA A 110 12.73 1.64 -12.69
C ALA A 110 11.67 0.62 -12.22
N LEU A 111 10.93 0.92 -11.15
CA LEU A 111 9.83 0.08 -10.69
C LEU A 111 8.73 -0.04 -11.74
N ALA A 112 8.35 1.06 -12.40
CA ALA A 112 7.34 1.05 -13.45
C ALA A 112 7.76 0.18 -14.64
N ALA A 113 9.04 0.21 -15.01
CA ALA A 113 9.60 -0.60 -16.08
C ALA A 113 9.66 -2.09 -15.71
N ALA A 114 10.09 -2.41 -14.48
CA ALA A 114 10.19 -3.79 -13.99
C ALA A 114 8.82 -4.45 -13.79
N PHE A 115 7.81 -3.67 -13.38
CA PHE A 115 6.47 -4.15 -13.10
C PHE A 115 5.42 -3.44 -13.98
N PRO A 116 5.33 -3.74 -15.28
CA PRO A 116 4.36 -3.10 -16.19
C PRO A 116 2.90 -3.39 -15.79
N ARG A 117 2.68 -4.53 -15.10
CA ARG A 117 1.39 -4.91 -14.49
C ARG A 117 1.26 -4.47 -13.03
N GLY A 118 2.20 -3.68 -12.51
CA GLY A 118 2.21 -3.15 -11.14
C GLY A 118 2.82 -4.06 -10.10
N ALA A 119 3.62 -3.44 -9.23
CA ALA A 119 4.02 -4.02 -7.95
C ALA A 119 2.89 -3.92 -6.92
N HIS A 120 2.99 -4.68 -5.85
CA HIS A 120 2.10 -4.64 -4.71
C HIS A 120 2.13 -3.24 -4.05
N GLN A 121 0.94 -2.70 -3.76
CA GLN A 121 0.79 -1.34 -3.22
C GLN A 121 1.69 -1.00 -2.03
N PRO A 122 1.94 -1.89 -1.03
CA PRO A 122 2.82 -1.56 0.08
C PRO A 122 4.27 -1.30 -0.34
N VAL A 123 4.78 -2.01 -1.34
CA VAL A 123 6.14 -1.78 -1.88
C VAL A 123 6.21 -0.42 -2.57
N VAL A 124 5.20 -0.10 -3.38
CA VAL A 124 5.08 1.20 -4.05
C VAL A 124 4.97 2.34 -3.03
N LEU A 125 4.22 2.13 -1.94
CA LEU A 125 4.08 3.12 -0.87
C LEU A 125 5.42 3.45 -0.21
N GLY A 126 6.23 2.43 0.11
CA GLY A 126 7.55 2.63 0.68
C GLY A 126 8.51 3.39 -0.25
N LEU A 127 8.54 3.05 -1.54
CA LEU A 127 9.33 3.79 -2.53
C LEU A 127 8.81 5.22 -2.73
N ALA A 128 7.48 5.42 -2.74
CA ALA A 128 6.90 6.76 -2.85
C ALA A 128 7.27 7.62 -1.63
N ALA A 129 7.24 7.04 -0.42
CA ALA A 129 7.68 7.70 0.81
C ALA A 129 9.17 8.10 0.72
N ARG A 130 10.03 7.17 0.31
CA ARG A 130 11.47 7.44 0.10
C ARG A 130 11.72 8.54 -0.94
N ALA A 131 11.06 8.48 -2.08
CA ALA A 131 11.14 9.50 -3.13
C ALA A 131 10.68 10.88 -2.64
N ALA A 132 9.73 10.91 -1.69
CA ALA A 132 9.26 12.12 -1.04
C ALA A 132 10.16 12.61 0.12
N GLY A 133 11.27 11.90 0.41
CA GLY A 133 12.20 12.23 1.49
C GLY A 133 11.75 11.78 2.88
N LEU A 134 10.89 10.76 2.96
CA LEU A 134 10.41 10.15 4.21
C LEU A 134 11.17 8.87 4.55
N GLY A 135 11.31 8.59 5.84
CA GLY A 135 11.89 7.37 6.38
C GLY A 135 10.85 6.30 6.71
N ALA A 136 11.31 5.17 7.24
CA ALA A 136 10.45 4.02 7.58
C ALA A 136 9.49 4.26 8.77
N LEU A 137 9.74 5.28 9.58
CA LEU A 137 8.92 5.63 10.75
C LEU A 137 7.95 6.78 10.48
N ASP A 138 8.09 7.47 9.34
CA ASP A 138 7.18 8.53 8.90
C ASP A 138 5.91 7.91 8.28
#